data_AF-A0AAN5IAR7-F1
#
_entry.id   AF-A0AAN5IAR7-F1
#
_cell.length_a   1.000
_cell.length_b   1.000
_cell.length_c   1.000
_cell.angle_alpha   90.00
_cell.angle_beta   90.00
_cell.angle_gamma   90.00
#
_symmetry.space_group_name_H-M   'P 1'
#
loop_
_entity.id
_entity.type
_entity.pdbx_description
1 polymer ?
#
loop_
_entity_poly.entity_id
_entity_poly.type
_entity_poly.pdbx_seq_one_letter_code
_entity_poly.pdbx_strand_id
1 'polypeptide(L)' 'TTPNLDFEMGTNPPNCNKPLTIATENMSNEGRFVNHSCNPNLECFSVMLERYGHWFTRKCLYAKRHIVAG' A
#
# COMPACT_ATOMS: atom_id res chain seq x y z
N THR A 1 -6.17 16.04 16.80
CA THR A 1 -5.31 17.01 16.09
C THR A 1 -5.27 16.58 14.65
N THR A 2 -5.80 17.39 13.73
CA THR A 2 -5.69 17.16 12.29
C THR A 2 -4.22 17.18 11.90
N PRO A 3 -3.68 16.14 11.25
CA PRO A 3 -2.28 16.12 10.87
C PRO A 3 -2.02 17.22 9.83
N ASN A 4 -0.96 17.99 10.07
CA ASN A 4 -0.44 19.03 9.19
C ASN A 4 -0.16 18.42 7.81
N LEU A 5 -0.59 19.06 6.72
CA LEU A 5 -0.44 18.53 5.36
C LEU A 5 1.01 18.64 4.81
N ASP A 6 1.92 19.18 5.61
CA ASP A 6 3.33 19.43 5.26
C ASP A 6 4.29 18.31 5.74
N PHE A 7 3.78 17.14 6.13
CA PHE A 7 4.67 16.01 6.40
C PHE A 7 5.37 15.63 5.10
N GLU A 8 6.71 15.61 5.11
CA GLU A 8 7.48 14.81 4.17
C GLU A 8 6.95 13.37 4.31
N MET A 9 5.97 13.03 3.47
CA MET A 9 5.72 11.64 3.13
C MET A 9 7.09 11.05 2.75
N GLY A 10 7.24 9.74 2.79
CA GLY A 10 8.13 9.13 1.81
C GLY A 10 7.63 9.58 0.43
N THR A 11 8.03 10.77 0.01
CA THR A 11 7.77 11.36 -1.27
C THR A 11 8.89 10.84 -2.13
N ASN A 12 8.61 10.74 -3.42
CA ASN A 12 9.69 10.59 -4.36
C ASN A 12 10.76 11.63 -4.06
N PRO A 13 12.06 11.30 -4.18
CA PRO A 13 13.10 12.31 -4.05
C PRO A 13 12.71 13.52 -4.90
N PRO A 14 13.00 14.76 -4.48
CA PRO A 14 12.41 16.00 -5.01
C PRO A 14 12.51 16.19 -6.53
N ASN A 15 13.32 15.37 -7.22
CA ASN A 15 13.52 15.36 -8.68
C ASN A 15 12.92 14.13 -9.40
N CYS A 16 12.03 13.36 -8.76
CA CYS A 16 11.51 12.11 -9.31
C CYS A 16 9.98 12.14 -9.39
N ASN A 17 9.44 12.45 -10.57
CA ASN A 17 8.00 12.39 -10.85
C ASN A 17 7.44 10.96 -11.01
N LYS A 18 8.19 9.93 -10.62
CA LYS A 18 7.76 8.53 -10.80
C LYS A 18 6.98 8.06 -9.58
N PRO A 19 5.87 7.33 -9.71
CA PRO A 19 5.18 6.77 -8.55
C PRO A 19 6.08 5.80 -7.76
N LEU A 20 6.00 5.85 -6.43
CA LEU A 20 6.66 4.87 -5.57
C LEU A 20 6.12 3.47 -5.87
N THR A 21 7.04 2.54 -6.09
CA THR A 21 6.73 1.15 -6.48
C THR A 21 7.27 0.20 -5.41
N ILE A 22 6.44 -0.77 -5.00
CA ILE A 22 6.84 -1.83 -4.07
C ILE A 22 7.38 -3.00 -4.91
N ALA A 23 8.69 -3.23 -4.88
CA ALA A 23 9.32 -4.38 -5.53
C ALA A 23 9.18 -5.63 -4.65
N THR A 24 8.63 -6.71 -5.19
CA THR A 24 8.31 -7.95 -4.45
C THR A 24 9.05 -9.19 -4.98
N GLU A 25 10.08 -8.96 -5.81
CA GLU A 25 10.86 -10.01 -6.47
C GLU A 25 11.67 -10.84 -5.49
N ASN A 26 12.45 -10.19 -4.63
CA ASN A 26 13.41 -10.83 -3.73
C ASN A 26 12.93 -10.94 -2.27
N MET A 27 12.01 -10.07 -1.83
CA MET A 27 11.49 -10.05 -0.47
C MET A 27 10.04 -9.57 -0.46
N SER A 28 9.12 -10.38 0.06
CA SER A 28 7.70 -10.05 0.14
C SER A 28 6.95 -11.06 1.02
N ASN A 29 5.70 -10.74 1.35
CA ASN A 29 4.74 -11.65 1.99
C ASN A 29 3.85 -12.35 0.93
N GLU A 30 2.81 -13.04 1.41
CA GLU A 30 1.81 -13.79 0.62
C GLU A 30 1.06 -12.94 -0.40
N GLY A 31 0.95 -11.62 -0.16
CA GLY A 31 0.24 -10.68 -1.03
C GLY A 31 0.78 -10.63 -2.45
N ARG A 32 2.06 -10.96 -2.68
CA ARG A 32 2.66 -11.00 -4.03
C ARG A 32 2.02 -12.02 -4.97
N PHE A 33 1.36 -13.04 -4.42
CA PHE A 33 0.77 -14.13 -5.18
C PHE A 33 -0.70 -13.87 -5.54
N VAL A 34 -1.28 -12.76 -5.06
CA VAL A 34 -2.65 -12.37 -5.43
C VAL A 34 -2.65 -11.93 -6.89
N ASN A 35 -3.46 -12.61 -7.71
CA ASN A 35 -3.55 -12.35 -9.14
C ASN A 35 -4.49 -11.18 -9.48
N HIS A 36 -4.32 -10.65 -10.68
CA HIS A 36 -5.26 -9.71 -11.28
C HIS A 36 -6.61 -10.38 -11.63
N SER A 37 -7.70 -9.62 -11.52
CA SER A 37 -9.02 -9.97 -12.06
C SER A 37 -9.79 -8.71 -12.43
N CYS A 38 -10.59 -8.76 -13.49
CA CYS A 38 -11.52 -7.69 -13.87
C CYS A 38 -12.75 -7.60 -12.94
N ASN A 39 -13.02 -8.65 -12.15
CA ASN A 39 -14.05 -8.66 -11.10
C ASN A 39 -13.47 -9.13 -9.76
N PRO A 40 -12.59 -8.33 -9.13
CA PRO A 40 -11.86 -8.74 -7.94
C PRO A 40 -12.78 -8.84 -6.72
N ASN A 41 -12.46 -9.77 -5.80
CA ASN A 41 -13.07 -9.87 -4.47
C ASN A 41 -12.27 -9.13 -3.38
N LEU A 42 -11.10 -8.59 -3.73
CA LEU A 42 -10.23 -7.79 -2.87
C LEU A 42 -10.14 -6.35 -3.37
N GLU A 43 -9.92 -5.41 -2.45
CA GLU A 43 -9.66 -4.00 -2.72
C GLU A 43 -8.41 -3.52 -1.99
N CYS A 44 -7.61 -2.67 -2.64
CA CYS A 44 -6.35 -2.19 -2.10
C CYS A 44 -6.53 -0.82 -1.44
N PHE A 45 -6.28 -0.76 -0.13
CA PHE A 45 -6.32 0.47 0.65
C PHE A 45 -4.90 0.94 1.00
N SER A 46 -4.76 2.26 1.08
CA SER A 46 -3.53 2.91 1.57
C SER A 46 -3.72 3.26 3.04
N VAL A 47 -2.90 2.67 3.92
CA VAL A 47 -2.93 2.94 5.36
C VAL A 47 -1.65 3.66 5.75
N MET A 48 -1.81 4.81 6.39
CA MET A 48 -0.70 5.60 6.91
C MET A 48 -0.30 5.08 8.29
N LEU A 49 0.98 4.79 8.46
CA LEU A 49 1.54 4.35 9.74
C LEU A 49 2.78 5.17 10.07
N GLU A 50 2.82 5.72 11.28
CA GLU A 50 4.03 6.31 11.82
C GLU A 50 4.95 5.22 12.38
N ARG A 51 6.24 5.29 12.05
CA ARG A 51 7.29 4.44 12.64
C ARG A 51 8.59 5.23 12.77
N TYR A 52 9.12 5.32 13.99
CA TYR A 52 10.36 6.05 14.29
C TYR A 52 10.34 7.52 13.83
N GLY A 53 9.20 8.22 13.97
CA GLY A 53 9.05 9.62 13.55
C GLY A 53 8.86 9.82 12.04
N HIS A 54 8.79 8.74 11.26
CA HIS A 54 8.53 8.79 9.82
C HIS A 54 7.18 8.16 9.47
N TRP A 55 6.48 8.74 8.51
CA TRP A 55 5.19 8.24 8.03
C TRP A 55 5.38 7.40 6.76
N PHE A 56 4.87 6.17 6.79
CA PHE A 56 4.91 5.24 5.68
C PHE A 56 3.51 4.85 5.23
N THR A 57 3.31 4.79 3.92
CA THR A 57 2.08 4.24 3.34
C THR A 57 2.23 2.73 3.16
N ARG A 58 1.39 1.95 3.83
CA ARG A 58 1.23 0.52 3.58
C ARG A 58 0.11 0.27 2.60
N LYS A 59 0.26 -0.75 1.75
CA LYS A 59 -0.81 -1.28 0.89
C LYS A 59 -1.43 -2.49 1.57
N CYS A 60 -2.73 -2.42 1.83
CA CYS A 60 -3.50 -3.45 2.52
C CYS A 60 -4.62 -3.95 1.62
N LEU A 61 -4.80 -5.27 1.53
CA LEU A 61 -5.90 -5.88 0.76
C LEU A 61 -7.05 -6.21 1.71
N TYR A 62 -8.23 -5.67 1.42
CA TYR A 62 -9.46 -5.91 2.17
C TYR A 62 -10.47 -6.67 1.31
N ALA A 63 -11.28 -7.53 1.93
CA ALA A 63 -12.36 -8.21 1.23
C ALA A 63 -13.49 -7.22 0.89
N LYS A 64 -13.89 -7.19 -0.39
CA LYS A 64 -15.02 -6.37 -0.87
C LYS A 64 -16.38 -7.01 -0.62
N ARG A 65 -16.38 -8.32 -0.43
CA ARG A 65 -17.57 -9.18 -0.29
C ARG A 65 -17.19 -10.44 0.48
N HIS A 66 -18.20 -11.18 0.92
CA HIS A 66 -17.99 -12.50 1.53
C HIS A 66 -17.24 -13.43 0.57
N ILE A 67 -16.14 -14.02 1.03
CA ILE A 67 -15.31 -14.95 0.26
C ILE A 67 -15.55 -16.34 0.83
N VAL A 68 -16.05 -17.24 0.00
CA VAL A 68 -16.22 -18.65 0.36
C VAL A 68 -14.84 -19.32 0.37
N ALA A 69 -14.57 -20.17 1.36
CA ALA A 69 -13.32 -20.93 1.43
C ALA A 69 -13.22 -21.94 0.28
N GLY A 70 -12.03 -22.09 -0.30
CA GLY A 70 -11.73 -23.02 -1.40
C GLY A 70 -10.27 -22.97 -1.80
#